data_AF-A0AAE3K2U7-F1
#
_entry.id   AF-A0AAE3K2U7-F1
#
_cell.length_a   1.000
_cell.length_b   1.000
_cell.length_c   1.000
_cell.angle_alpha   90.00
_cell.angle_beta   90.00
_cell.angle_gamma   90.00
#
_symmetry.space_group_name_H-M   'P 1'
#
loop_
_entity.id
_entity.type
_entity.pdbx_description
1 polymer ?
#
loop_
_entity_poly.entity_id
_entity_poly.type
_entity_poly.pdbx_seq_one_letter_code
_entity_poly.pdbx_strand_id
1 'polypeptide(L)'
;MLTEEMWNSISDVYSAIMSHPFLRELVEGTLQEEKFKYYIAQDYLYLKEFSRALSVLSAKAPEDQGAVFAEHVTHVMNVERELHQYFISKLDIKTVPPSPTNLLYTSFLLSTVYSRPYHEGVSAVLPCYW
;
A
#
# COMPACT_ATOMS: atom_id res chain seq x y z
N MET A 1 -6.72 12.35 20.78
CA MET A 1 -5.52 12.60 19.94
C MET A 1 -5.96 12.69 18.48
N LEU A 2 -5.26 13.46 17.63
CA LEU A 2 -5.63 13.60 16.20
C LEU A 2 -5.81 12.25 15.49
N THR A 3 -4.92 11.31 15.80
CA THR A 3 -4.92 9.95 15.26
C THR A 3 -6.16 9.15 15.65
N GLU A 4 -6.71 9.34 16.85
CA GLU A 4 -7.98 8.73 17.28
C GLU A 4 -9.18 9.36 16.58
N GLU A 5 -9.17 10.68 16.40
CA GLU A 5 -10.23 11.38 15.66
C GLU A 5 -10.31 10.90 14.22
N MET A 6 -9.15 10.74 13.55
CA MET A 6 -9.08 10.19 12.19
C MET A 6 -9.65 8.77 12.12
N TRP A 7 -9.30 7.88 13.05
CA TRP A 7 -9.88 6.53 13.10
C TRP A 7 -11.39 6.52 13.29
N ASN A 8 -11.88 7.30 14.25
CA ASN A 8 -13.30 7.36 14.54
C ASN A 8 -14.09 7.86 13.33
N SER A 9 -13.51 8.78 12.56
CA SER A 9 -14.14 9.35 11.35
C SER A 9 -14.27 8.38 10.17
N ILE A 10 -13.52 7.27 10.15
CA ILE A 10 -13.56 6.26 9.08
C ILE A 10 -14.08 4.90 9.57
N SER A 11 -14.75 4.88 10.73
CA SER A 11 -15.24 3.66 11.38
C SER A 11 -16.16 2.81 10.49
N ASP A 12 -16.94 3.44 9.61
CA ASP A 12 -17.79 2.78 8.61
C ASP A 12 -16.95 2.10 7.52
N VAL A 13 -15.94 2.81 6.99
CA VAL A 13 -15.00 2.27 5.99
C VAL A 13 -14.21 1.11 6.57
N TYR A 14 -13.68 1.25 7.78
CA TYR A 14 -12.96 0.18 8.46
C TYR A 14 -13.84 -1.05 8.70
N SER A 15 -15.07 -0.84 9.15
CA SER A 15 -16.04 -1.93 9.32
C SER A 15 -16.33 -2.65 8.00
N ALA A 16 -16.43 -1.91 6.90
CA ALA A 16 -16.61 -2.48 5.56
C ALA A 16 -15.39 -3.34 5.14
N ILE A 17 -14.16 -2.85 5.37
CA ILE A 17 -12.93 -3.60 5.12
C ILE A 17 -12.93 -4.91 5.93
N MET A 18 -13.17 -4.84 7.24
CA MET A 18 -13.15 -6.01 8.12
C MET A 18 -14.22 -7.05 7.77
N SER A 19 -15.36 -6.61 7.22
CA SER A 19 -16.43 -7.50 6.76
C SER A 19 -16.24 -8.07 5.35
N HIS A 20 -15.23 -7.58 4.61
CA HIS A 20 -15.05 -7.87 3.20
C HIS A 20 -14.83 -9.37 2.94
N PRO A 21 -15.55 -9.98 1.97
CA PRO A 21 -15.46 -11.42 1.71
C PRO A 21 -14.04 -11.93 1.46
N PHE A 22 -13.19 -11.13 0.81
CA PHE A 22 -11.78 -11.49 0.57
C PHE A 22 -11.03 -11.80 1.88
N LEU A 23 -11.17 -10.96 2.92
CA LEU A 23 -10.48 -11.19 4.20
C LEU A 23 -11.04 -12.41 4.92
N ARG A 24 -12.36 -12.58 4.91
CA ARG A 24 -13.03 -13.74 5.50
C ARG A 24 -12.58 -15.04 4.84
N GLU A 25 -12.68 -15.11 3.51
CA GLU A 25 -12.25 -16.26 2.70
C GLU A 25 -10.75 -16.55 2.89
N LEU A 26 -9.92 -15.51 3.02
CA LEU A 26 -8.48 -15.66 3.26
C LEU A 26 -8.19 -16.27 4.63
N VAL A 27 -8.83 -15.77 5.69
CA VAL A 27 -8.66 -16.26 7.07
C VAL A 27 -9.18 -17.69 7.22
N GLU A 28 -10.29 -18.02 6.55
CA GLU A 28 -10.88 -19.36 6.55
C GLU A 28 -10.12 -20.36 5.66
N GLY A 29 -9.18 -19.89 4.83
CA GLY A 29 -8.46 -20.73 3.86
C GLY A 29 -9.34 -21.21 2.68
N THR A 30 -10.47 -20.55 2.43
CA THR A 30 -11.44 -20.88 1.38
C THR A 30 -11.31 -19.98 0.15
N LEU A 31 -10.44 -18.97 0.20
CA LEU A 31 -10.19 -18.05 -0.91
C LEU A 31 -9.71 -18.80 -2.15
N GLN A 32 -10.39 -18.56 -3.28
CA GLN A 32 -9.98 -19.13 -4.56
C GLN A 32 -8.58 -18.65 -4.93
N GLU A 33 -7.73 -19.60 -5.38
CA GLU A 33 -6.33 -19.34 -5.72
C GLU A 33 -6.18 -18.19 -6.74
N GLU A 34 -7.06 -18.11 -7.75
CA GLU A 34 -7.01 -17.04 -8.76
C GLU A 34 -7.29 -15.65 -8.17
N LYS A 35 -8.18 -15.52 -7.17
CA LYS A 35 -8.40 -14.24 -6.47
C LYS A 35 -7.15 -13.83 -5.70
N PHE A 36 -6.47 -14.80 -5.07
CA PHE A 36 -5.23 -14.55 -4.34
C PHE A 36 -4.09 -14.14 -5.28
N LYS A 37 -3.91 -14.87 -6.40
CA LYS A 37 -2.94 -14.54 -7.45
C LYS A 37 -3.15 -13.14 -8.00
N TYR A 38 -4.40 -12.78 -8.29
CA TYR A 38 -4.77 -11.44 -8.74
C TYR A 38 -4.43 -10.37 -7.69
N TYR A 39 -4.77 -10.61 -6.43
CA TYR A 39 -4.44 -9.71 -5.33
C TYR A 39 -2.92 -9.47 -5.24
N ILE A 40 -2.10 -10.54 -5.21
CA ILE A 40 -0.65 -10.43 -5.15
C ILE A 40 -0.07 -9.69 -6.36
N ALA A 41 -0.61 -9.94 -7.56
CA ALA A 41 -0.20 -9.22 -8.77
C ALA A 41 -0.46 -7.71 -8.66
N GLN A 42 -1.64 -7.32 -8.14
CA GLN A 42 -1.99 -5.92 -7.93
C GLN A 42 -1.19 -5.29 -6.78
N ASP A 43 -0.97 -6.03 -5.69
CA ASP A 43 -0.19 -5.55 -4.54
C ASP A 43 1.26 -5.28 -4.92
N TYR A 44 1.87 -6.13 -5.77
CA TYR A 44 3.18 -5.87 -6.36
C TYR A 44 3.24 -4.52 -7.10
N LEU A 45 2.23 -4.22 -7.94
CA LEU A 45 2.16 -2.94 -8.66
C LEU A 45 1.93 -1.77 -7.70
N TYR A 46 1.13 -1.96 -6.65
CA TYR A 46 0.91 -0.96 -5.61
C TYR A 46 2.20 -0.65 -4.84
N LEU A 47 2.93 -1.66 -4.36
CA LEU A 47 4.15 -1.51 -3.57
C LEU A 47 5.24 -0.75 -4.33
N LYS A 48 5.32 -0.94 -5.66
CA LYS A 48 6.24 -0.16 -6.50
C LYS A 48 5.94 1.34 -6.43
N GLU A 49 4.68 1.75 -6.61
CA GLU A 49 4.32 3.18 -6.54
C GLU A 49 4.32 3.70 -5.09
N PHE A 50 3.97 2.85 -4.12
CA PHE A 50 4.08 3.17 -2.69
C PHE A 50 5.52 3.47 -2.28
N SER A 51 6.50 2.66 -2.73
CA SER A 51 7.92 2.90 -2.49
C SER A 51 8.40 4.25 -3.03
N ARG A 52 7.86 4.68 -4.18
CA ARG A 52 8.12 6.01 -4.74
C ARG A 52 7.52 7.10 -3.87
N ALA A 53 6.31 6.90 -3.37
CA ALA A 53 5.68 7.86 -2.47
C ALA A 53 6.47 8.03 -1.16
N LEU A 54 6.94 6.92 -0.57
CA LEU A 54 7.79 6.94 0.62
C LEU A 54 9.14 7.62 0.35
N SER A 55 9.73 7.41 -0.84
CA SER A 55 10.98 8.08 -1.24
C SER A 55 10.81 9.60 -1.32
N VAL A 56 9.68 10.07 -1.85
CA VAL A 56 9.34 11.51 -1.88
C VAL A 56 9.14 12.06 -0.46
N LEU A 57 8.48 11.32 0.42
CA LEU A 57 8.31 11.71 1.82
C LEU A 57 9.64 11.78 2.56
N SER A 58 10.52 10.80 2.36
CA SER A 58 11.88 10.80 2.90
C SER A 58 12.64 12.07 2.50
N ALA A 59 12.55 12.45 1.22
CA ALA A 59 13.21 13.65 0.70
C ALA A 59 12.57 14.98 1.17
N LYS A 60 11.26 14.98 1.46
CA LYS A 60 10.51 16.17 1.93
C LYS A 60 10.50 16.32 3.45
N ALA A 61 11.00 15.32 4.18
CA ALA A 61 10.92 15.30 5.62
C ALA A 61 11.71 16.45 6.25
N PRO A 62 11.20 17.08 7.31
CA PRO A 62 11.97 18.00 8.11
C PRO A 62 13.01 17.24 8.94
N GLU A 63 14.22 17.79 9.00
CA GLU A 63 15.30 17.29 9.85
C GLU A 63 15.64 15.81 9.61
N ASP A 64 15.72 14.99 10.65
CA ASP A 64 16.12 13.58 10.60
C ASP A 64 14.94 12.61 10.39
N GLN A 65 13.71 13.12 10.30
CA GLN A 65 12.50 12.31 10.10
C GLN A 65 12.50 11.56 8.76
N GLY A 66 13.36 11.94 7.81
CA GLY A 66 13.47 11.26 6.51
C GLY A 66 14.02 9.84 6.60
N ALA A 67 14.78 9.51 7.66
CA ALA A 67 15.46 8.23 7.81
C ALA A 67 14.48 7.05 7.93
N VAL A 68 13.37 7.22 8.67
CA VAL A 68 12.36 6.17 8.82
C VAL A 68 11.72 5.80 7.48
N PHE A 69 11.44 6.78 6.63
CA PHE A 69 10.88 6.53 5.30
C PHE A 69 11.90 5.86 4.37
N ALA A 70 13.19 6.21 4.46
CA ALA A 70 14.23 5.55 3.68
C ALA A 70 14.41 4.07 4.09
N GLU A 71 14.31 3.77 5.38
CA GLU A 71 14.28 2.39 5.89
C GLU A 71 13.06 1.64 5.35
N HIS A 72 11.88 2.25 5.40
CA HIS A 72 10.65 1.64 4.88
C HIS A 72 10.70 1.38 3.38
N VAL A 73 11.32 2.26 2.57
CA VAL A 73 11.56 2.01 1.15
C VAL A 73 12.37 0.72 0.97
N THR A 74 13.43 0.56 1.75
CA THR A 74 14.28 -0.65 1.70
C THR A 74 13.49 -1.89 2.07
N HIS A 75 12.63 -1.81 3.10
CA HIS A 75 11.74 -2.90 3.49
C HIS A 75 10.77 -3.28 2.37
N VAL A 76 10.08 -2.31 1.77
CA VAL A 76 9.15 -2.54 0.65
C VAL A 76 9.86 -3.21 -0.52
N MET A 77 11.06 -2.77 -0.88
CA MET A 77 11.84 -3.40 -1.96
C MET A 77 12.25 -4.84 -1.65
N ASN A 78 12.50 -5.18 -0.39
CA ASN A 78 12.82 -6.54 0.03
C ASN A 78 11.56 -7.43 -0.03
N VAL A 79 10.43 -6.95 0.47
CA VAL A 79 9.13 -7.65 0.37
C VAL A 79 8.75 -7.86 -1.10
N GLU A 80 8.91 -6.84 -1.94
CA GLU A 80 8.68 -6.96 -3.39
C GLU A 80 9.55 -8.07 -3.99
N ARG A 81 10.84 -8.15 -3.62
CA ARG A 81 11.76 -9.18 -4.10
C ARG A 81 11.34 -10.58 -3.64
N GLU A 82 10.91 -10.74 -2.39
CA GLU A 82 10.44 -12.03 -1.87
C GLU A 82 9.15 -12.50 -2.55
N LEU A 83 8.18 -11.59 -2.70
CA LEU A 83 6.96 -11.84 -3.48
C LEU A 83 7.29 -12.19 -4.93
N HIS A 84 8.24 -11.48 -5.55
CA HIS A 84 8.73 -11.76 -6.91
C HIS A 84 9.33 -13.16 -7.00
N GLN A 85 10.19 -13.56 -6.07
CA GLN A 85 10.82 -14.87 -6.08
C GLN A 85 9.78 -16.00 -5.93
N TYR A 86 8.83 -15.84 -5.02
CA TYR A 86 7.86 -16.88 -4.70
C TYR A 86 6.72 -16.99 -5.74
N PHE A 87 6.23 -15.85 -6.23
CA PHE A 87 5.05 -15.76 -7.07
C PHE A 87 5.33 -15.44 -8.54
N ILE A 88 6.32 -14.61 -8.90
CA ILE A 88 6.55 -14.22 -10.31
C ILE A 88 7.13 -15.34 -11.16
N SER A 89 7.86 -16.29 -10.57
CA SER A 89 8.25 -17.51 -11.28
C SER A 89 7.05 -18.40 -11.66
N LYS A 90 5.91 -18.23 -10.99
CA LYS A 90 4.70 -19.05 -11.14
C LYS A 90 3.50 -18.32 -11.75
N LEU A 91 3.50 -16.98 -11.67
CA LEU A 91 2.45 -16.08 -12.09
C LEU A 91 3.10 -15.04 -12.99
N ASP A 92 2.64 -14.93 -14.23
CA ASP A 92 3.15 -13.94 -15.19
C ASP A 92 2.72 -12.50 -14.82
N ILE A 93 3.09 -12.03 -13.62
CA ILE A 93 2.61 -10.78 -13.02
C ILE A 93 3.07 -9.56 -13.82
N LYS A 94 4.19 -9.66 -14.55
CA LYS A 94 4.75 -8.55 -15.34
C LYS A 94 3.85 -8.13 -16.51
N THR A 95 2.90 -8.96 -16.92
CA THR A 95 1.96 -8.65 -18.00
C THR A 95 0.62 -8.13 -17.49
N VAL A 96 0.39 -8.13 -16.17
CA VAL A 96 -0.85 -7.66 -15.55
C VAL A 96 -0.82 -6.13 -15.44
N PRO A 97 -1.78 -5.39 -16.04
CA PRO A 97 -1.88 -3.95 -15.85
C PRO A 97 -2.47 -3.60 -14.46
N PRO A 98 -2.19 -2.41 -13.92
CA PRO A 98 -2.87 -1.95 -12.72
C PRO A 98 -4.37 -1.81 -12.98
N SER A 99 -5.18 -2.32 -12.07
CA SER A 99 -6.62 -2.10 -12.09
C SER A 99 -6.96 -0.63 -11.91
N PRO A 100 -8.16 -0.17 -12.32
CA PRO A 100 -8.57 1.22 -12.10
C PRO A 100 -8.47 1.65 -10.63
N THR A 101 -8.84 0.77 -9.68
CA THR A 101 -8.73 1.05 -8.24
C THR A 101 -7.28 1.22 -7.80
N ASN A 102 -6.38 0.34 -8.24
CA ASN A 102 -4.96 0.42 -7.93
C ASN A 102 -4.34 1.72 -8.49
N LEU A 103 -4.64 2.03 -9.75
CA LEU A 103 -4.15 3.24 -10.42
C LEU A 103 -4.67 4.51 -9.73
N LEU A 104 -5.96 4.57 -9.38
CA LEU A 104 -6.55 5.71 -8.68
C LEU A 104 -5.90 5.92 -7.31
N TYR A 105 -5.70 4.84 -6.55
CA TYR A 105 -5.11 4.93 -5.22
C TYR A 105 -3.65 5.39 -5.28
N THR A 106 -2.83 4.76 -6.12
CA THR A 106 -1.42 5.12 -6.28
C THR A 106 -1.24 6.53 -6.86
N SER A 107 -2.11 6.95 -7.80
CA SER A 107 -2.12 8.32 -8.32
C SER A 107 -2.46 9.35 -7.24
N PHE A 108 -3.43 9.04 -6.36
CA PHE A 108 -3.75 9.88 -5.21
C PHE A 108 -2.57 10.01 -4.25
N LEU A 109 -1.90 8.90 -3.90
CA LEU A 109 -0.72 8.92 -3.03
C LEU A 109 0.40 9.77 -3.62
N LEU A 110 0.78 9.50 -4.87
CA LEU A 110 1.81 10.25 -5.57
C LEU A 110 1.46 11.73 -5.68
N SER A 111 0.25 12.07 -6.14
CA SER A 111 -0.19 13.46 -6.24
C SER A 111 -0.08 14.17 -4.89
N THR A 112 -0.51 13.52 -3.81
CA THR A 112 -0.47 14.09 -2.46
C THR A 112 0.96 14.33 -2.00
N VAL A 113 1.84 13.32 -2.06
CA VAL A 113 3.22 13.48 -1.57
C VAL A 113 4.03 14.48 -2.40
N TYR A 114 3.72 14.66 -3.70
CA TYR A 114 4.37 15.70 -4.50
C TYR A 114 3.82 17.10 -4.19
N SER A 115 2.50 17.27 -4.22
CA SER A 115 1.87 18.60 -4.27
C SER A 115 1.46 19.18 -2.92
N ARG A 116 1.38 18.38 -1.86
CA ARG A 116 0.90 18.81 -0.54
C ARG A 116 2.02 18.97 0.49
N PRO A 117 1.78 19.68 1.61
CA PRO A 117 2.70 19.73 2.73
C PRO A 117 3.06 18.34 3.26
N TYR A 118 4.22 18.22 3.90
CA TYR A 118 4.75 16.95 4.40
C TYR A 118 3.75 16.19 5.29
N HIS A 119 3.09 16.87 6.23
CA HIS A 119 2.14 16.24 7.15
C HIS A 119 0.91 15.63 6.44
N GLU A 120 0.40 16.26 5.38
CA GLU A 120 -0.68 15.68 4.56
C GLU A 120 -0.19 14.42 3.83
N GLY A 121 1.05 14.43 3.33
CA GLY A 121 1.65 13.26 2.71
C GLY A 121 1.86 12.11 3.70
N VAL A 122 2.30 12.40 4.93
CA VAL A 122 2.39 11.40 6.01
C VAL A 122 1.00 10.83 6.32
N SER A 123 -0.01 11.68 6.46
CA SER A 123 -1.39 11.25 6.69
C SER A 123 -1.94 10.38 5.56
N ALA A 124 -1.55 10.63 4.31
CA ALA A 124 -2.01 9.85 3.16
C ALA A 124 -1.45 8.42 3.10
N VAL A 125 -0.20 8.21 3.53
CA VAL A 125 0.43 6.88 3.54
C VAL A 125 0.13 6.08 4.81
N LEU A 126 -0.27 6.75 5.89
CA LEU A 126 -0.51 6.14 7.20
C LEU A 126 -1.49 4.95 7.18
N PRO A 127 -2.63 4.96 6.45
CA PRO A 127 -3.57 3.85 6.44
C PRO A 127 -2.99 2.53 5.91
N CYS A 128 -1.88 2.57 5.16
CA CYS A 128 -1.23 1.34 4.68
C CYS A 128 -0.44 0.62 5.79
N TYR A 129 -0.03 1.34 6.84
CA TYR A 129 0.75 0.79 7.96
C TYR A 129 -0.10 0.29 9.11
N TRP A 130 -1.31 0.82 9.23
CA TRP A 130 -2.08 0.82 10.47
C TRP A 130 -3.24 -0.17 10.42
#